data_AF-A0A1B9BW71-F1
#
_entry.id   AF-A0A1B9BW71-F1
#
_cell.length_a   1.000
_cell.length_b   1.000
_cell.length_c   1.000
_cell.angle_alpha   90.00
_cell.angle_beta   90.00
_cell.angle_gamma   90.00
#
_symmetry.space_group_name_H-M   'P 1'
#
loop_
_entity.id
_entity.type
_entity.pdbx_description
1 polymer ?
#
loop_
_entity_poly.entity_id
_entity_poly.type
_entity_poly.pdbx_seq_one_letter_code
_entity_poly.pdbx_strand_id
1 'polypeptide(L)'
;MPKPLSVDERLEAQFSSWDIAPAPEIPDLLMTLRTNGTTITLFKDQVQQTFTAKVAQLEAKSIRLTLQDDSTEGDPFQMGGKVLCVGYGKDYALSFVANAAAAVNNILHISYPVKVYIHKGRMHERFALKIPISALWSKNNHELIFGDVMDISLGGFLGGMNVASFDDGTRTFQRGEIGQVTLTKPDGQKWLGSAELRRSDRITA
;
A
#
# COMPACT_ATOMS: atom_id res chain seq x y z
N MET A 1 19.76 5.90 -10.95
CA MET A 1 18.48 5.69 -10.24
C MET A 1 17.93 4.34 -10.65
N PRO A 2 17.45 3.49 -9.71
CA PRO A 2 16.82 2.22 -10.08
C PRO A 2 15.57 2.46 -10.92
N LYS A 3 15.37 1.64 -11.93
CA LYS A 3 14.20 1.73 -12.81
C LYS A 3 12.97 1.24 -12.03
N PRO A 4 11.85 1.97 -12.08
CA PRO A 4 10.62 1.56 -11.42
C PRO A 4 10.06 0.31 -12.08
N LEU A 5 9.54 -0.60 -11.25
CA LEU A 5 8.91 -1.85 -11.70
C LEU A 5 7.61 -1.55 -12.44
N SER A 6 7.43 -2.22 -13.58
CA SER A 6 6.17 -2.34 -14.31
C SER A 6 5.10 -3.09 -13.50
N VAL A 7 3.88 -3.13 -14.00
CA VAL A 7 2.68 -3.71 -13.37
C VAL A 7 2.89 -5.21 -13.29
N ASP A 8 3.44 -5.81 -14.34
CA ASP A 8 3.77 -7.24 -14.35
C ASP A 8 4.91 -7.56 -13.38
N GLU A 9 5.95 -6.73 -13.35
CA GLU A 9 7.06 -6.90 -12.41
C GLU A 9 6.60 -6.70 -10.95
N ARG A 10 5.68 -5.76 -10.67
CA ARG A 10 5.06 -5.57 -9.35
C ARG A 10 4.16 -6.73 -8.98
N LEU A 11 3.32 -7.19 -9.92
CA LEU A 11 2.45 -8.32 -9.71
C LEU A 11 3.28 -9.55 -9.31
N GLU A 12 4.32 -9.83 -10.08
CA GLU A 12 5.19 -10.99 -9.85
C GLU A 12 6.00 -10.84 -8.56
N ALA A 13 6.61 -9.68 -8.30
CA ALA A 13 7.45 -9.49 -7.13
C ALA A 13 6.68 -9.48 -5.81
N GLN A 14 5.41 -9.06 -5.80
CA GLN A 14 4.65 -8.82 -4.56
C GLN A 14 3.49 -9.78 -4.32
N PHE A 15 2.92 -10.38 -5.37
CA PHE A 15 1.66 -11.11 -5.27
C PHE A 15 1.70 -12.52 -5.86
N SER A 16 2.80 -12.94 -6.50
CA SER A 16 2.95 -14.29 -7.09
C SER A 16 2.85 -15.42 -6.06
N SER A 17 3.16 -15.14 -4.79
CA SER A 17 3.07 -16.09 -3.68
C SER A 17 1.66 -16.25 -3.10
N TRP A 18 0.69 -15.44 -3.54
CA TRP A 18 -0.70 -15.56 -3.10
C TRP A 18 -1.43 -16.67 -3.85
N ASP A 19 -2.48 -17.19 -3.23
CA ASP A 19 -3.34 -18.18 -3.88
C ASP A 19 -4.08 -17.54 -5.05
N ILE A 20 -4.44 -18.35 -6.04
CA ILE A 20 -5.33 -17.91 -7.12
C ILE A 20 -6.76 -18.24 -6.70
N ALA A 21 -7.62 -17.22 -6.66
CA ALA A 21 -9.03 -17.41 -6.34
C ALA A 21 -9.69 -18.29 -7.42
N PRO A 22 -10.52 -19.29 -7.03
CA PRO A 22 -11.32 -20.05 -7.98
C PRO A 22 -12.21 -19.11 -8.80
N ALA A 23 -12.29 -19.31 -10.12
CA ALA A 23 -13.06 -18.44 -11.01
C ALA A 23 -14.53 -18.22 -10.57
N PRO A 24 -15.26 -19.24 -10.05
CA PRO A 24 -16.61 -19.04 -9.53
C PRO A 24 -16.70 -18.14 -8.29
N GLU A 25 -15.63 -18.01 -7.50
CA GLU A 25 -15.58 -17.18 -6.29
C GLU A 25 -15.28 -15.70 -6.57
N ILE A 26 -14.71 -15.39 -7.75
CA ILE A 26 -14.30 -14.01 -8.12
C ILE A 26 -15.46 -12.99 -7.99
N PRO A 27 -16.68 -13.28 -8.48
CA PRO A 27 -17.79 -12.32 -8.34
C PRO A 27 -18.14 -11.97 -6.91
N ASP A 28 -18.16 -12.96 -6.01
CA ASP A 28 -18.50 -12.74 -4.60
C ASP A 28 -17.40 -11.96 -3.88
N LEU A 29 -16.13 -12.23 -4.21
CA LEU A 29 -14.96 -11.50 -3.70
C LEU A 29 -15.00 -10.02 -4.08
N LEU A 30 -15.28 -9.74 -5.35
CA LEU A 30 -15.44 -8.37 -5.86
C LEU A 30 -16.68 -7.68 -5.29
N MET A 31 -17.78 -8.41 -5.12
CA MET A 31 -19.00 -7.89 -4.50
C MET A 31 -18.74 -7.52 -3.04
N THR A 32 -17.96 -8.32 -2.33
CA THR A 32 -17.61 -8.04 -0.94
C THR A 32 -16.73 -6.80 -0.81
N LEU A 33 -15.80 -6.54 -1.76
CA LEU A 33 -15.07 -5.26 -1.81
C LEU A 33 -16.03 -4.07 -1.93
N ARG A 34 -17.06 -4.18 -2.78
CA ARG A 34 -18.09 -3.15 -2.96
C ARG A 34 -18.93 -2.96 -1.70
N THR A 35 -19.51 -4.03 -1.17
CA THR A 35 -20.42 -4.00 -0.02
C THR A 35 -19.74 -3.43 1.22
N ASN A 36 -18.45 -3.71 1.40
CA ASN A 36 -17.67 -3.19 2.53
C ASN A 36 -17.07 -1.80 2.27
N GLY A 37 -17.30 -1.20 1.11
CA GLY A 37 -16.71 0.09 0.73
C GLY A 37 -15.17 0.06 0.73
N THR A 38 -14.57 -1.09 0.45
CA THR A 38 -13.12 -1.29 0.50
C THR A 38 -12.43 -0.42 -0.54
N THR A 39 -11.47 0.39 -0.09
CA THR A 39 -10.61 1.16 -0.99
C THR A 39 -9.65 0.22 -1.72
N ILE A 40 -9.62 0.34 -3.04
CA ILE A 40 -8.70 -0.35 -3.94
C ILE A 40 -7.62 0.64 -4.35
N THR A 41 -6.38 0.20 -4.24
CA THR A 41 -5.20 0.88 -4.76
C THR A 41 -4.96 0.48 -6.21
N LEU A 42 -4.77 1.45 -7.10
CA LEU A 42 -4.53 1.25 -8.52
C LEU A 42 -3.10 1.69 -8.87
N PHE A 43 -2.31 0.81 -9.47
CA PHE A 43 -0.96 1.10 -9.95
C PHE A 43 -0.91 1.07 -11.48
N LYS A 44 -0.20 2.02 -12.08
CA LYS A 44 -0.04 2.15 -13.53
C LYS A 44 1.40 2.45 -13.94
N ASP A 45 1.85 1.78 -15.00
CA ASP A 45 3.26 1.75 -15.45
C ASP A 45 3.81 3.07 -15.94
N GLN A 46 3.03 3.78 -16.75
CA GLN A 46 3.53 4.90 -17.54
C GLN A 46 3.88 6.14 -16.70
N VAL A 47 3.47 6.15 -15.43
CA VAL A 47 3.49 7.34 -14.57
C VAL A 47 3.85 7.06 -13.12
N GLN A 48 3.98 5.78 -12.72
CA GLN A 48 4.32 5.38 -11.35
C GLN A 48 3.40 5.99 -10.27
N GLN A 49 2.18 6.35 -10.66
CA GLN A 49 1.21 6.92 -9.76
C GLN A 49 0.36 5.81 -9.14
N THR A 50 0.01 6.05 -7.89
CA THR A 50 -0.89 5.22 -7.10
C THR A 50 -2.15 6.00 -6.90
N PHE A 51 -3.28 5.47 -7.37
CA PHE A 51 -4.58 6.07 -7.16
C PHE A 51 -5.41 5.21 -6.22
N THR A 52 -6.39 5.80 -5.59
CA THR A 52 -7.36 5.11 -4.76
C THR A 52 -8.75 5.19 -5.37
N ALA A 53 -9.46 4.07 -5.33
CA ALA A 53 -10.79 3.97 -5.90
C ALA A 53 -11.68 3.05 -5.07
N LYS A 54 -12.98 3.16 -5.24
CA LYS A 54 -13.96 2.22 -4.67
C LYS A 54 -14.78 1.59 -5.77
N VAL A 55 -15.19 0.34 -5.57
CA VAL A 55 -16.11 -0.34 -6.49
C VAL A 55 -17.48 0.31 -6.38
N ALA A 56 -17.92 1.01 -7.42
CA ALA A 56 -19.25 1.60 -7.48
C ALA A 56 -20.27 0.56 -7.95
N GLN A 57 -19.93 -0.18 -9.00
CA GLN A 57 -20.82 -1.15 -9.63
C GLN A 57 -20.04 -2.29 -10.28
N LEU A 58 -20.58 -3.50 -10.18
CA LEU A 58 -20.13 -4.67 -10.93
C LEU A 58 -21.08 -4.89 -12.09
N GLU A 59 -20.54 -4.95 -13.30
CA GLU A 59 -21.28 -5.23 -14.53
C GLU A 59 -20.86 -6.60 -15.09
N ALA A 60 -21.60 -7.11 -16.08
CA ALA A 60 -21.37 -8.46 -16.62
C ALA A 60 -19.95 -8.67 -17.19
N LYS A 61 -19.28 -7.61 -17.67
CA LYS A 61 -17.95 -7.68 -18.29
C LYS A 61 -16.99 -6.60 -17.81
N SER A 62 -17.44 -5.73 -16.91
CA SER A 62 -16.69 -4.56 -16.46
C SER A 62 -16.93 -4.29 -14.99
N ILE A 63 -16.03 -3.51 -14.39
CA ILE A 63 -16.18 -2.99 -13.05
C ILE A 63 -16.10 -1.47 -13.17
N ARG A 64 -17.11 -0.80 -12.64
CA ARG A 64 -17.13 0.66 -12.52
C ARG A 64 -16.56 1.04 -11.16
N LEU A 65 -15.45 1.77 -11.19
CA LEU A 65 -14.79 2.33 -10.03
C LEU A 65 -15.05 3.84 -9.95
N THR A 66 -15.10 4.35 -8.73
CA THR A 66 -15.07 5.79 -8.45
C THR A 66 -13.71 6.13 -7.84
N LEU A 67 -12.92 6.95 -8.53
CA LEU A 67 -11.67 7.48 -8.01
C LEU A 67 -11.96 8.34 -6.77
N GLN A 68 -11.07 8.27 -5.77
CA GLN A 68 -11.19 9.04 -4.53
C GLN A 68 -10.21 10.22 -4.50
N ASP A 69 -9.23 10.24 -5.40
CA ASP A 69 -8.28 11.35 -5.55
C ASP A 69 -8.90 12.42 -6.48
N ASP A 70 -8.77 13.70 -6.12
CA ASP A 70 -9.22 14.82 -6.96
C ASP A 70 -8.30 14.93 -8.19
N SER A 71 -8.75 14.41 -9.33
CA SER A 71 -7.97 14.50 -10.57
C SER A 71 -8.01 15.91 -11.14
N THR A 72 -6.85 16.54 -11.31
CA THR A 72 -6.69 17.74 -12.15
C THR A 72 -6.52 17.36 -13.62
N GLU A 73 -6.89 18.24 -14.55
CA GLU A 73 -6.71 18.01 -15.98
C GLU A 73 -5.26 17.61 -16.33
N GLY A 74 -5.10 16.56 -17.14
CA GLY A 74 -3.81 15.98 -17.50
C GLY A 74 -3.47 14.66 -16.81
N ASP A 75 -4.38 14.11 -15.99
CA ASP A 75 -4.11 12.88 -15.28
C ASP A 75 -3.97 11.65 -16.21
N PRO A 76 -2.96 10.80 -15.99
CA PRO A 76 -2.68 9.65 -16.85
C PRO A 76 -3.79 8.60 -16.82
N PHE A 77 -4.68 8.58 -15.82
CA PHE A 77 -5.89 7.74 -15.86
C PHE A 77 -6.85 8.14 -16.99
N GLN A 78 -6.82 9.38 -17.46
CA GLN A 78 -7.57 9.82 -18.63
C GLN A 78 -7.11 9.14 -19.93
N MET A 79 -5.94 8.49 -19.95
CA MET A 79 -5.42 7.81 -21.14
C MET A 79 -5.69 6.30 -21.17
N GLY A 80 -6.32 5.72 -20.14
CA GLY A 80 -6.61 4.28 -20.07
C GLY A 80 -5.36 3.38 -20.09
N GLY A 81 -5.53 2.06 -20.15
CA GLY A 81 -4.45 1.08 -20.22
C GLY A 81 -4.39 0.11 -19.05
N LYS A 82 -3.30 -0.66 -18.96
CA LYS A 82 -3.14 -1.74 -17.97
C LYS A 82 -2.92 -1.18 -16.57
N VAL A 83 -3.65 -1.74 -15.60
CA VAL A 83 -3.57 -1.34 -14.19
C VAL A 83 -3.54 -2.56 -13.28
N LEU A 84 -2.76 -2.47 -12.20
CA LEU A 84 -2.78 -3.41 -11.09
C LEU A 84 -3.69 -2.86 -10.00
N CYS A 85 -4.70 -3.64 -9.64
CA CYS A 85 -5.67 -3.33 -8.59
C CYS A 85 -5.34 -4.15 -7.35
N VAL A 86 -5.23 -3.49 -6.20
CA VAL A 86 -4.96 -4.15 -4.92
C VAL A 86 -5.95 -3.65 -3.87
N GLY A 87 -6.76 -4.54 -3.30
CA GLY A 87 -7.74 -4.24 -2.27
C GLY A 87 -7.44 -5.00 -1.00
N TYR A 88 -7.43 -4.30 0.13
CA TYR A 88 -7.22 -4.91 1.45
C TYR A 88 -8.55 -4.93 2.22
N GLY A 89 -9.21 -6.08 2.19
CA GLY A 89 -10.40 -6.34 3.00
C GLY A 89 -10.02 -6.73 4.43
N LYS A 90 -11.04 -6.82 5.29
CA LYS A 90 -10.87 -7.18 6.71
C LYS A 90 -10.29 -8.60 6.88
N ASP A 91 -10.82 -9.55 6.12
CA ASP A 91 -10.54 -10.97 6.27
C ASP A 91 -9.77 -11.56 5.08
N TYR A 92 -9.51 -10.76 4.05
CA TYR A 92 -8.76 -11.17 2.88
C TYR A 92 -8.18 -9.95 2.13
N ALA A 93 -7.10 -10.15 1.39
CA ALA A 93 -6.59 -9.19 0.42
C ALA A 93 -6.72 -9.74 -0.99
N LEU A 94 -6.95 -8.86 -1.96
CA LEU A 94 -7.07 -9.20 -3.38
C LEU A 94 -6.10 -8.37 -4.20
N SER A 95 -5.48 -9.01 -5.18
CA SER A 95 -4.66 -8.37 -6.20
C SER A 95 -5.03 -8.92 -7.56
N PHE A 96 -5.25 -8.05 -8.54
CA PHE A 96 -5.57 -8.46 -9.91
C PHE A 96 -5.19 -7.39 -10.91
N VAL A 97 -4.95 -7.80 -12.15
CA VAL A 97 -4.67 -6.89 -13.25
C VAL A 97 -5.91 -6.74 -14.12
N ALA A 98 -6.17 -5.51 -14.55
CA ALA A 98 -7.26 -5.18 -15.44
C ALA A 98 -6.82 -4.16 -16.50
N ASN A 99 -7.54 -4.10 -17.61
CA ASN A 99 -7.45 -3.01 -18.56
C ASN A 99 -8.45 -1.93 -18.17
N ALA A 100 -7.98 -0.72 -17.99
CA ALA A 100 -8.77 0.44 -17.69
C ALA A 100 -9.08 1.26 -18.95
N ALA A 101 -10.31 1.76 -19.05
CA ALA A 101 -10.65 2.82 -19.99
C ALA A 101 -10.13 4.18 -19.47
N ALA A 102 -10.26 5.22 -20.29
CA ALA A 102 -10.09 6.60 -19.84
C ALA A 102 -11.08 6.91 -18.70
N ALA A 103 -10.60 7.56 -17.64
CA ALA A 103 -11.47 8.08 -16.59
C ALA A 103 -12.29 9.28 -17.09
N VAL A 104 -13.58 9.33 -16.77
CA VAL A 104 -14.48 10.46 -17.08
C VAL A 104 -15.23 10.84 -15.80
N ASN A 105 -15.15 12.09 -15.36
CA ASN A 105 -15.82 12.57 -14.14
C ASN A 105 -15.55 11.68 -12.91
N ASN A 106 -14.28 11.35 -12.64
CA ASN A 106 -13.82 10.44 -11.57
C ASN A 106 -14.35 9.00 -11.66
N ILE A 107 -15.01 8.64 -12.75
CA ILE A 107 -15.49 7.29 -13.01
C ILE A 107 -14.48 6.59 -13.90
N LEU A 108 -14.03 5.43 -13.46
CA LEU A 108 -13.13 4.57 -14.20
C LEU A 108 -13.80 3.24 -14.47
N HIS A 109 -13.84 2.84 -15.74
CA HIS A 109 -14.26 1.49 -16.12
C HIS A 109 -13.02 0.61 -16.29
N ILE A 110 -13.01 -0.55 -15.63
CA ILE A 110 -11.98 -1.56 -15.82
C ILE A 110 -12.60 -2.87 -16.30
N SER A 111 -11.84 -3.66 -17.06
CA SER A 111 -12.26 -5.01 -17.46
C SER A 111 -12.45 -5.90 -16.24
N TYR A 112 -13.40 -6.82 -16.32
CA TYR A 112 -13.55 -7.87 -15.31
C TYR A 112 -12.27 -8.73 -15.23
N PRO A 113 -11.70 -8.98 -14.03
CA PRO A 113 -10.47 -9.75 -13.92
C PRO A 113 -10.71 -11.23 -14.23
N VAL A 114 -9.85 -11.79 -15.07
CA VAL A 114 -9.86 -13.24 -15.38
C VAL A 114 -9.09 -14.04 -14.32
N LYS A 115 -8.12 -13.40 -13.66
CA LYS A 115 -7.28 -13.97 -12.61
C LYS A 115 -7.20 -13.02 -11.43
N VAL A 116 -7.54 -13.52 -10.25
CA VAL A 116 -7.44 -12.78 -8.99
C VAL A 116 -6.52 -13.56 -8.06
N TYR A 117 -5.49 -12.89 -7.56
CA TYR A 117 -4.66 -13.36 -6.48
C TYR A 117 -5.36 -12.99 -5.17
N ILE A 118 -5.51 -13.95 -4.27
CA ILE A 118 -6.17 -13.81 -2.99
C ILE A 118 -5.24 -14.26 -1.88
N HIS A 119 -5.24 -13.50 -0.80
CA HIS A 119 -4.67 -13.91 0.46
C HIS A 119 -5.80 -13.94 1.49
N LYS A 120 -6.15 -15.13 1.99
CA LYS A 120 -7.19 -15.30 3.02
C LYS A 120 -6.55 -15.17 4.41
N GLY A 121 -7.10 -14.30 5.26
CA GLY A 121 -6.53 -13.85 6.53
C GLY A 121 -6.29 -12.34 6.55
N ARG A 122 -6.35 -11.70 7.72
CA ARG A 122 -5.88 -10.30 7.89
C ARG A 122 -4.48 -10.22 7.30
N MET A 123 -4.20 -9.26 6.41
CA MET A 123 -2.81 -9.09 6.01
C MET A 123 -1.98 -8.70 7.23
N HIS A 124 -2.21 -7.60 7.95
CA HIS A 124 -1.49 -7.35 9.21
C HIS A 124 -2.37 -6.76 10.32
N GLU A 125 -2.62 -7.54 11.37
CA GLU A 125 -2.96 -6.99 12.68
C GLU A 125 -1.78 -6.13 13.16
N ARG A 126 -2.05 -4.96 13.75
CA ARG A 126 -1.01 -4.20 14.44
C ARG A 126 -0.82 -4.82 15.80
N PHE A 127 0.38 -5.30 16.07
CA PHE A 127 0.68 -5.89 17.36
C PHE A 127 1.28 -4.83 18.25
N ALA A 128 0.65 -4.63 19.41
CA ALA A 128 1.35 -4.01 20.52
C ALA A 128 2.60 -4.86 20.80
N LEU A 129 3.75 -4.19 20.93
CA LEU A 129 4.98 -4.91 21.18
C LEU A 129 4.95 -5.58 22.56
N LYS A 130 5.26 -6.87 22.61
CA LYS A 130 5.45 -7.61 23.86
C LYS A 130 6.88 -7.51 24.41
N ILE A 131 7.79 -6.98 23.59
CA ILE A 131 9.19 -6.74 23.91
C ILE A 131 9.60 -5.35 23.43
N PRO A 132 10.40 -4.58 24.20
CA PRO A 132 10.84 -3.26 23.77
C PRO A 132 11.77 -3.40 22.56
N ILE A 133 11.55 -2.58 21.52
CA ILE A 133 12.38 -2.52 20.32
C ILE A 133 12.72 -1.07 20.07
N SER A 134 14.00 -0.76 19.89
CA SER A 134 14.45 0.58 19.54
C SER A 134 14.67 0.68 18.03
N ALA A 135 14.29 1.82 17.45
CA ALA A 135 14.54 2.17 16.07
C ALA A 135 15.63 3.26 16.00
N LEU A 136 16.58 3.05 15.09
CA LEU A 136 17.52 4.06 14.64
C LEU A 136 17.25 4.34 13.17
N TRP A 137 16.83 5.57 12.85
CA TRP A 137 16.66 6.01 11.48
C TRP A 137 17.81 6.93 11.07
N SER A 138 18.52 6.55 10.01
CA SER A 138 19.63 7.29 9.40
C SER A 138 19.23 7.86 8.05
N LYS A 139 19.34 9.18 7.92
CA LYS A 139 19.21 9.89 6.64
C LYS A 139 20.59 10.33 6.18
N ASN A 140 21.02 9.83 5.01
CA ASN A 140 22.30 10.14 4.38
C ASN A 140 23.54 10.02 5.29
N ASN A 141 23.51 9.15 6.32
CA ASN A 141 24.57 8.91 7.30
C ASN A 141 24.96 10.08 8.22
N HIS A 142 24.20 11.18 8.24
CA HIS A 142 24.53 12.36 9.06
C HIS A 142 23.47 12.69 10.12
N GLU A 143 22.21 12.30 9.89
CA GLU A 143 21.12 12.53 10.84
C GLU A 143 20.63 11.19 11.38
N LEU A 144 20.85 10.98 12.69
CA LEU A 144 20.48 9.75 13.40
C LEU A 144 19.32 10.02 14.35
N ILE A 145 18.13 9.51 14.05
CA ILE A 145 16.93 9.62 14.89
C ILE A 145 16.81 8.34 15.71
N PHE A 146 16.74 8.47 17.02
CA PHE A 146 16.53 7.34 17.93
C PHE A 146 15.12 7.40 18.49
N GLY A 147 14.43 6.25 18.50
CA GLY A 147 13.11 6.17 19.09
C GLY A 147 12.73 4.75 19.48
N ASP A 148 11.62 4.64 20.20
CA ASP A 148 11.02 3.38 20.59
C ASP A 148 9.91 3.00 19.60
N VAL A 149 9.93 1.75 19.14
CA VAL A 149 8.86 1.24 18.30
C VAL A 149 7.63 1.02 19.17
N MET A 150 6.50 1.60 18.78
CA MET A 150 5.25 1.53 19.54
C MET A 150 4.35 0.41 19.05
N ASP A 151 4.31 0.21 17.73
CA ASP A 151 3.63 -0.90 17.08
C ASP A 151 4.30 -1.26 15.76
N ILE A 152 4.09 -2.51 15.34
CA ILE A 152 4.56 -3.03 14.06
C ILE A 152 3.45 -3.88 13.42
N SER A 153 3.43 -3.86 12.09
CA SER A 153 2.54 -4.68 11.26
C SER A 153 3.31 -5.85 10.62
N LEU A 154 2.62 -6.97 10.37
CA LEU A 154 3.19 -8.28 9.98
C LEU A 154 3.70 -8.37 8.52
N GLY A 155 4.41 -7.39 8.02
CA GLY A 155 5.01 -7.50 6.68
C GLY A 155 6.04 -6.43 6.50
N GLY A 156 7.04 -6.46 7.39
CA GLY A 156 8.16 -5.51 7.47
C GLY A 156 8.25 -4.64 6.23
N PHE A 157 7.80 -3.39 6.35
CA PHE A 157 7.75 -2.34 5.32
C PHE A 157 6.45 -2.15 4.49
N LEU A 158 5.48 -3.07 4.47
CA LEU A 158 4.20 -2.87 3.75
C LEU A 158 3.08 -2.25 4.60
N GLY A 159 2.94 -2.64 5.88
CA GLY A 159 1.91 -2.08 6.77
C GLY A 159 2.39 -0.92 7.67
N GLY A 160 3.69 -0.61 7.66
CA GLY A 160 4.30 0.44 8.46
C GLY A 160 4.60 0.07 9.92
N MET A 161 5.28 0.96 10.62
CA MET A 161 5.57 0.91 12.06
C MET A 161 5.39 2.32 12.63
N ASN A 162 5.06 2.42 13.92
CA ASN A 162 5.06 3.69 14.64
C ASN A 162 6.28 3.76 15.55
N VAL A 163 6.96 4.90 15.55
CA VAL A 163 8.16 5.16 16.37
C VAL A 163 7.95 6.44 17.17
N ALA A 164 8.15 6.38 18.48
CA ALA A 164 8.19 7.54 19.36
C ALA A 164 9.65 7.99 19.54
N SER A 165 9.95 9.25 19.21
CA SER A 165 11.28 9.83 19.33
C SER A 165 11.23 11.09 20.20
N PHE A 166 12.33 11.40 20.87
CA PHE A 166 12.50 12.71 21.50
C PHE A 166 12.64 13.79 20.43
N ASP A 167 11.99 14.93 20.67
CA ASP A 167 12.08 16.14 19.84
C ASP A 167 12.90 17.20 20.60
N ASP A 168 14.14 17.40 20.17
CA ASP A 168 15.04 18.42 20.71
C ASP A 168 14.90 19.78 20.01
N GLY A 169 13.94 19.91 19.07
CA GLY A 169 13.68 21.12 18.31
C GLY A 169 14.70 21.44 17.21
N THR A 170 15.70 20.58 16.99
CA THR A 170 16.76 20.80 16.00
C THR A 170 16.43 20.19 14.63
N ARG A 171 15.34 19.41 14.53
CA ARG A 171 15.02 18.60 13.36
C ARG A 171 13.67 18.94 12.77
N THR A 172 13.64 18.96 11.44
CA THR A 172 12.41 19.11 10.67
C THR A 172 12.10 17.79 9.99
N PHE A 173 10.99 17.17 10.37
CA PHE A 173 10.50 15.96 9.73
C PHE A 173 9.71 16.33 8.47
N GLN A 174 10.05 15.72 7.33
CA GLN A 174 9.33 15.93 6.08
C GLN A 174 8.73 14.62 5.58
N ARG A 175 7.43 14.64 5.29
CA ARG A 175 6.76 13.49 4.67
C ARG A 175 7.44 13.13 3.34
N GLY A 176 7.63 11.84 3.10
CA GLY A 176 8.33 11.29 1.94
C GLY A 176 9.84 11.14 2.13
N GLU A 177 10.38 11.54 3.28
CA GLU A 177 11.79 11.29 3.60
C GLU A 177 12.09 9.80 3.65
N ILE A 178 13.06 9.38 2.85
CA ILE A 178 13.54 8.00 2.82
C ILE A 178 14.85 7.92 3.58
N GLY A 179 14.98 6.91 4.43
CA GLY A 179 16.28 6.57 5.00
C GLY A 179 16.35 5.14 5.52
N GLN A 180 17.51 4.81 6.07
CA GLN A 180 17.80 3.47 6.59
C GLN A 180 17.32 3.36 8.03
N VAL A 181 16.45 2.40 8.31
CA VAL A 181 15.96 2.09 9.65
C VAL A 181 16.62 0.82 10.15
N THR A 182 17.25 0.91 11.31
CA THR A 182 17.75 -0.22 12.08
C THR A 182 16.87 -0.44 13.29
N LEU A 183 16.23 -1.59 13.39
CA LEU A 183 15.48 -2.02 14.56
C LEU A 183 16.36 -2.91 15.43
N THR A 184 16.44 -2.65 16.72
CA THR A 184 17.29 -3.38 17.66
C THR A 184 16.46 -3.92 18.82
N LYS A 185 16.58 -5.23 19.06
CA LYS A 185 16.01 -5.90 20.23
C LYS A 185 16.93 -5.77 21.46
N PRO A 186 16.42 -6.04 22.68
CA PRO A 186 17.22 -5.99 23.90
C PRO A 186 18.33 -7.04 23.94
N ASP A 187 18.15 -8.17 23.25
CA ASP A 187 19.15 -9.23 23.10
C ASP A 187 20.27 -8.88 22.10
N GLY A 188 20.23 -7.68 21.51
CA GLY A 188 21.21 -7.19 20.54
C GLY A 188 20.95 -7.61 19.09
N GLN A 189 19.90 -8.38 18.80
CA GLN A 189 19.53 -8.69 17.42
C GLN A 189 19.09 -7.43 16.67
N LYS A 190 19.50 -7.31 15.40
CA LYS A 190 19.24 -6.14 14.56
C LYS A 190 18.55 -6.52 13.26
N TRP A 191 17.65 -5.66 12.82
CA TRP A 191 17.04 -5.69 11.49
C TRP A 191 17.27 -4.37 10.79
N LEU A 192 17.70 -4.42 9.53
CA LEU A 192 17.98 -3.25 8.71
C LEU A 192 17.01 -3.22 7.52
N GLY A 193 16.49 -2.05 7.19
CA GLY A 193 15.80 -1.84 5.92
C GLY A 193 15.57 -0.37 5.59
N SER A 194 15.07 -0.13 4.39
CA SER A 194 14.73 1.22 3.93
C SER A 194 13.29 1.54 4.30
N ALA A 195 13.04 2.69 4.90
CA ALA A 195 11.70 3.16 5.21
C ALA A 195 11.48 4.58 4.66
N GLU A 196 10.22 4.88 4.37
CA GLU A 196 9.74 6.21 4.01
C GLU A 196 8.89 6.76 5.17
N LEU A 197 9.18 7.99 5.58
CA LEU A 197 8.35 8.70 6.54
C LEU A 197 7.02 9.10 5.92
N ARG A 198 5.95 8.45 6.35
CA ARG A 198 4.60 8.76 5.86
C ARG A 198 3.89 9.84 6.67
N ARG A 199 4.22 9.97 7.96
CA ARG A 199 3.56 10.88 8.90
C ARG A 199 4.46 11.14 10.12
N SER A 200 4.42 12.36 10.65
CA SER A 200 5.06 12.78 11.90
C SER A 200 4.14 13.78 12.61
N ASP A 201 3.90 13.58 13.91
CA ASP A 201 3.14 14.51 14.73
C ASP A 201 3.86 14.73 16.06
N ARG A 202 3.87 15.98 16.53
CA ARG A 202 4.35 16.30 17.89
C ARG A 202 3.25 15.98 18.88
N ILE A 203 3.54 15.11 19.84
CA ILE A 203 2.61 14.78 20.93
C ILE A 203 2.86 15.75 22.08
N THR A 204 1.92 16.66 22.31
CA THR A 204 1.86 17.51 23.51
C THR A 204 0.76 16.97 24.41
N ALA A 205 1.09 16.66 25.67
CA ALA A 205 0.10 16.36 26.70
C ALA A 205 -0.70 17.60 27.08
#